data_AF-A0A847S233-F1
#
_entry.id   AF-A0A847S233-F1
#
_cell.length_a   1.000
_cell.length_b   1.000
_cell.length_c   1.000
_cell.angle_alpha   90.00
_cell.angle_beta   90.00
_cell.angle_gamma   90.00
#
_symmetry.space_group_name_H-M   'P 1'
#
loop_
_entity.id
_entity.type
_entity.pdbx_description
1 polymer ?
#
loop_
_entity_poly.entity_id
_entity_poly.type
_entity_poly.pdbx_seq_one_letter_code
_entity_poly.pdbx_strand_id
1 'polypeptide(L)'
;MARKIHAYGKALSAVVIAAALYSCNQEIPKKEAPKTEARPEYFLLRPELEKMYGYTQAVKVGNIVKVGGVISIDDKGNLTGKGDYGQQMTNVYASLEKVLKHYGCTFDNVILENIYTTSMAELQKNAAYRQKIYTHRFPTGSWIGVKELGLPDAMIEIEIEALISKEQ
;
A
#
# COMPACT_ATOMS: atom_id res chain seq x y z
N MET A 1 -7.24 7.22 -81.33
CA MET A 1 -6.99 7.46 -79.89
C MET A 1 -8.15 8.26 -79.31
N ALA A 2 -9.07 7.62 -78.59
CA ALA A 2 -10.25 8.28 -78.01
C ALA A 2 -10.26 8.09 -76.48
N ARG A 3 -10.46 9.20 -75.77
CA ARG A 3 -10.36 9.36 -74.31
C ARG A 3 -11.71 9.11 -73.61
N LYS A 4 -11.62 8.32 -72.53
CA LYS A 4 -12.34 8.29 -71.23
C LYS A 4 -13.76 8.90 -71.08
N ILE A 5 -14.59 8.05 -70.47
CA ILE A 5 -15.92 8.27 -69.86
C ILE A 5 -15.77 8.71 -68.38
N HIS A 6 -16.66 9.59 -67.89
CA HIS A 6 -17.28 9.71 -66.53
C HIS A 6 -17.97 11.09 -66.45
N ALA A 7 -19.06 11.40 -65.74
CA ALA A 7 -19.75 10.84 -64.57
C ALA A 7 -21.23 11.34 -64.61
N TYR A 8 -22.24 10.51 -64.31
CA TYR A 8 -22.96 10.39 -63.03
C TYR A 8 -23.44 11.70 -62.36
N GLY A 9 -24.76 11.95 -62.43
CA GLY A 9 -25.52 12.84 -61.55
C GLY A 9 -26.78 12.12 -61.07
N LYS A 10 -26.95 12.03 -59.75
CA LYS A 10 -27.83 11.11 -59.01
C LYS A 10 -29.25 11.65 -58.84
N ALA A 11 -30.24 10.76 -58.91
CA ALA A 11 -31.63 11.01 -58.54
C ALA A 11 -31.81 10.96 -57.01
N LEU A 12 -32.56 11.91 -56.46
CA LEU A 12 -32.86 12.03 -55.03
C LEU A 12 -34.29 11.51 -54.79
N SER A 13 -34.42 10.30 -54.24
CA SER A 13 -35.69 9.78 -53.69
C SER A 13 -35.65 9.86 -52.17
N ALA A 14 -36.65 10.52 -51.60
CA ALA A 14 -36.86 10.63 -50.16
C ALA A 14 -37.23 9.27 -49.56
N VAL A 15 -36.44 8.80 -48.58
CA VAL A 15 -36.77 7.64 -47.74
C VAL A 15 -37.14 8.17 -46.36
N VAL A 16 -38.38 7.94 -45.95
CA VAL A 16 -38.88 8.21 -44.60
C VAL A 16 -38.32 7.11 -43.68
N ILE A 17 -37.43 7.49 -42.77
CA ILE A 17 -36.89 6.58 -41.74
C ILE A 17 -37.91 6.53 -40.59
N ALA A 18 -38.64 5.42 -40.48
CA ALA A 18 -39.42 5.11 -39.29
C ALA A 18 -38.46 4.68 -38.17
N ALA A 19 -38.21 5.57 -37.21
CA ALA A 19 -37.48 5.25 -35.99
C ALA A 19 -38.36 4.38 -35.09
N ALA A 20 -38.23 3.05 -35.20
CA ALA A 20 -38.77 2.13 -34.22
C ALA A 20 -37.93 2.26 -32.94
N LEU A 21 -38.52 2.92 -31.94
CA LEU A 21 -38.05 2.95 -30.56
C LEU A 21 -38.13 1.51 -29.98
N TYR A 22 -37.13 0.69 -30.28
CA TYR A 22 -36.80 -0.44 -29.40
C TYR A 22 -36.15 0.16 -28.16
N SER A 23 -36.99 0.55 -27.21
CA SER A 23 -36.58 0.78 -25.83
C SER A 23 -35.83 -0.46 -25.38
N CYS A 24 -34.52 -0.34 -25.21
CA CYS A 24 -33.68 -1.34 -24.58
C CYS A 24 -34.08 -1.39 -23.10
N ASN A 25 -35.20 -2.03 -22.79
CA ASN A 25 -35.66 -2.27 -21.44
C ASN A 25 -35.03 -3.56 -20.91
N GLN A 26 -33.70 -3.64 -20.96
CA GLN A 26 -32.97 -4.56 -20.09
C GLN A 26 -32.62 -3.79 -18.83
N GLU A 27 -33.39 -4.02 -17.78
CA GLU A 27 -32.95 -3.72 -16.42
C GLU A 27 -31.68 -4.56 -16.20
N ILE A 28 -30.52 -3.89 -16.21
CA ILE A 28 -29.28 -4.49 -15.71
C ILE A 28 -29.59 -4.88 -14.27
N PRO A 29 -29.52 -6.18 -13.89
CA PRO A 29 -29.71 -6.57 -12.51
C PRO A 29 -28.70 -5.79 -11.69
N LYS A 30 -29.17 -4.93 -10.78
CA LYS A 30 -28.31 -4.34 -9.76
C LYS A 30 -27.80 -5.51 -8.92
N LYS A 31 -26.65 -6.05 -9.27
CA LYS A 31 -25.86 -6.87 -8.37
C LYS A 31 -25.52 -5.93 -7.21
N GLU A 32 -26.30 -6.02 -6.15
CA GLU A 32 -25.96 -5.36 -4.90
C GLU A 32 -24.54 -5.83 -4.56
N ALA A 33 -23.59 -4.90 -4.64
CA ALA A 33 -22.25 -5.15 -4.14
C ALA A 33 -22.41 -5.67 -2.71
N PRO A 34 -21.75 -6.78 -2.33
CA PRO A 34 -21.89 -7.29 -0.97
C PRO A 34 -21.45 -6.19 0.00
N LYS A 35 -22.44 -5.59 0.67
CA LYS A 35 -22.23 -4.57 1.70
C LYS A 35 -21.75 -5.26 2.98
N THR A 36 -20.56 -5.84 2.94
CA THR A 36 -19.76 -5.98 4.14
C THR A 36 -18.93 -4.71 4.21
N GLU A 37 -19.47 -3.68 4.87
CA GLU A 37 -18.64 -2.56 5.28
C GLU A 37 -17.52 -3.14 6.15
N ALA A 38 -16.30 -3.15 5.60
CA ALA A 38 -15.16 -3.75 6.28
C ALA A 38 -14.85 -2.90 7.52
N ARG A 39 -15.31 -3.37 8.69
CA ARG A 39 -15.01 -2.73 9.97
C ARG A 39 -13.50 -2.79 10.20
N PRO A 40 -12.85 -1.67 10.56
CA PRO A 40 -11.44 -1.68 10.90
C PRO A 40 -11.16 -2.60 12.09
N GLU A 41 -10.08 -3.36 12.00
CA GLU A 41 -9.55 -4.20 13.07
C GLU A 41 -8.23 -3.60 13.55
N TYR A 42 -8.11 -3.36 14.85
CA TYR A 42 -6.99 -2.62 15.46
C TYR A 42 -6.07 -3.57 16.22
N PHE A 43 -4.76 -3.39 16.08
CA PHE A 43 -3.75 -4.16 16.79
C PHE A 43 -2.75 -3.26 17.49
N LEU A 44 -2.61 -3.48 18.80
CA LEU A 44 -1.59 -2.83 19.64
C LEU A 44 -0.41 -3.79 19.83
N LEU A 45 0.78 -3.39 19.39
CA LEU A 45 2.01 -4.15 19.61
C LEU A 45 2.55 -3.95 21.04
N ARG A 46 2.37 -2.75 21.59
CA ARG A 46 2.77 -2.30 22.93
C ARG A 46 1.60 -1.54 23.59
N PRO A 47 0.58 -2.23 24.11
CA PRO A 47 -0.70 -1.61 24.52
C PRO A 47 -0.58 -0.42 25.48
N GLU A 48 0.25 -0.53 26.52
CA GLU A 48 0.41 0.55 27.51
C GLU A 48 1.05 1.80 26.90
N LEU A 49 2.08 1.62 26.08
CA LEU A 49 2.79 2.69 25.38
C LEU A 49 1.88 3.38 24.37
N GLU A 50 1.20 2.59 23.55
CA GLU A 50 0.30 3.06 22.49
C GLU A 50 -0.88 3.83 23.07
N LYS A 51 -1.45 3.35 24.18
CA LYS A 51 -2.50 4.06 24.91
C LYS A 51 -1.99 5.36 25.53
N MET A 52 -0.77 5.38 26.05
CA MET A 52 -0.16 6.57 26.64
C MET A 52 0.07 7.67 25.59
N TYR A 53 0.57 7.32 24.41
CA TYR A 53 0.86 8.27 23.33
C TYR A 53 -0.30 8.54 22.37
N GLY A 54 -1.36 7.74 22.42
CA GLY A 54 -2.59 7.95 21.64
C GLY A 54 -2.50 7.48 20.19
N TYR A 55 -1.83 6.35 19.93
CA TYR A 55 -1.79 5.73 18.60
C TYR A 55 -2.10 4.22 18.66
N THR A 56 -2.22 3.59 17.51
CA THR A 56 -2.34 2.13 17.36
C THR A 56 -1.28 1.69 16.36
N GLN A 57 -0.56 0.61 16.64
CA GLN A 57 0.55 0.18 15.78
C GLN A 57 0.07 -0.23 14.40
N ALA A 58 -1.06 -0.92 14.30
CA ALA A 58 -1.61 -1.31 13.01
C ALA A 58 -3.13 -1.37 12.98
N VAL A 59 -3.68 -1.08 11.79
CA VAL A 59 -5.11 -1.18 11.51
C VAL A 59 -5.31 -1.93 10.21
N LYS A 60 -6.17 -2.94 10.23
CA LYS A 60 -6.63 -3.66 9.04
C LYS A 60 -7.98 -3.12 8.58
N VAL A 61 -8.06 -2.69 7.32
CA VAL A 61 -9.30 -2.22 6.68
C VAL A 61 -9.52 -3.05 5.42
N GLY A 62 -10.56 -3.90 5.44
CA GLY A 62 -10.77 -4.88 4.37
C GLY A 62 -9.61 -5.87 4.30
N ASN A 63 -8.89 -5.88 3.18
CA ASN A 63 -7.71 -6.70 2.94
C ASN A 63 -6.39 -5.91 2.96
N ILE A 64 -6.41 -4.65 3.40
CA ILE A 64 -5.20 -3.84 3.58
C ILE A 64 -4.88 -3.76 5.06
N VAL A 65 -3.62 -4.04 5.41
CA VAL A 65 -3.05 -3.78 6.73
C VAL A 65 -2.19 -2.52 6.62
N LYS A 66 -2.52 -1.49 7.38
CA LYS A 66 -1.68 -0.30 7.56
C LYS A 66 -0.92 -0.44 8.86
N VAL A 67 0.41 -0.34 8.80
CA VAL A 67 1.27 -0.33 9.99
C VAL A 67 1.91 1.04 10.08
N GLY A 68 1.62 1.77 11.17
CA GLY A 68 2.25 3.06 11.43
C GLY A 68 3.76 2.94 11.63
N GLY A 69 4.45 4.07 11.70
CA GLY A 69 5.89 4.12 11.89
C GLY A 69 6.37 3.24 13.06
N VAL A 70 7.42 2.47 12.80
CA VAL A 70 8.09 1.61 13.79
C VAL A 70 9.54 2.08 13.95
N ILE A 71 9.91 2.40 15.18
CA ILE A 71 11.29 2.66 15.63
C ILE A 71 11.83 1.51 16.49
N SER A 72 13.14 1.50 16.71
CA SER A 72 13.84 0.47 17.47
C SER A 72 13.66 0.62 18.98
N ILE A 73 12.55 0.12 19.53
CA ILE A 73 12.23 0.19 20.97
C ILE A 73 11.88 -1.17 21.58
N ASP A 74 12.15 -1.33 22.88
CA ASP A 74 11.69 -2.47 23.67
C ASP A 74 10.18 -2.36 24.02
N ASP A 75 9.63 -3.35 24.73
CA ASP A 75 8.20 -3.36 25.12
C ASP A 75 7.85 -2.28 26.16
N LYS A 76 8.85 -1.67 26.79
CA LYS A 76 8.70 -0.55 27.74
C LYS A 76 8.85 0.82 27.06
N GLY A 77 9.12 0.86 25.76
CA GLY A 77 9.32 2.09 25.00
C GLY A 77 10.74 2.67 25.08
N ASN A 78 11.72 1.93 25.60
CA ASN A 78 13.11 2.40 25.60
C ASN A 78 13.76 2.16 24.25
N LEU A 79 14.50 3.14 23.73
CA LEU A 79 15.30 2.97 22.52
C LEU A 79 16.35 1.87 22.71
N THR A 80 16.44 0.98 21.73
CA THR A 80 17.42 -0.10 21.64
C THR A 80 18.31 0.13 20.42
N GLY A 81 19.60 -0.23 20.49
CA GLY A 81 20.56 0.03 19.41
C GLY A 81 20.98 1.50 19.30
N LYS A 82 21.10 2.22 20.43
CA LYS A 82 21.55 3.61 20.44
C LYS A 82 22.92 3.75 19.76
N GLY A 83 23.01 4.63 18.76
CA GLY A 83 24.22 4.86 17.97
C GLY A 83 24.55 3.76 16.95
N ASP A 84 23.72 2.73 16.80
CA ASP A 84 23.92 1.64 15.84
C ASP A 84 22.73 1.56 14.87
N TYR A 85 22.90 2.17 13.70
CA TYR A 85 21.88 2.20 12.66
C TYR A 85 21.46 0.82 12.17
N GLY A 86 22.43 -0.10 11.99
CA GLY A 86 22.17 -1.45 11.49
C GLY A 86 21.39 -2.28 12.50
N GLN A 87 21.70 -2.14 13.79
CA GLN A 87 20.94 -2.78 14.86
C GLN A 87 19.53 -2.19 14.96
N GLN A 88 19.36 -0.87 14.85
CA GLN A 88 18.03 -0.26 14.86
C GLN A 88 17.19 -0.74 13.68
N MET A 89 17.75 -0.78 12.46
CA MET A 89 17.08 -1.32 11.28
C MET A 89 16.63 -2.78 11.50
N THR A 90 17.51 -3.61 12.07
CA THR A 90 17.20 -5.01 12.39
C THR A 90 16.02 -5.12 13.37
N ASN A 91 16.03 -4.31 14.43
CA ASN A 91 14.97 -4.30 15.45
C ASN A 91 13.63 -3.81 14.89
N VAL A 92 13.66 -2.82 14.01
CA VAL A 92 12.46 -2.31 13.31
C VAL A 92 11.85 -3.41 12.46
N TYR A 93 12.63 -4.08 11.61
CA TYR A 93 12.12 -5.20 10.81
C TYR A 93 11.60 -6.35 11.66
N ALA A 94 12.23 -6.68 12.80
CA ALA A 94 11.71 -7.68 13.73
C ALA A 94 10.36 -7.27 14.35
N SER A 95 10.16 -5.99 14.66
CA SER A 95 8.88 -5.48 15.17
C SER A 95 7.79 -5.50 14.09
N LEU A 96 8.13 -5.10 12.86
CA LEU A 96 7.22 -5.19 11.71
C LEU A 96 6.80 -6.63 11.43
N GLU A 97 7.71 -7.59 11.54
CA GLU A 97 7.40 -9.01 11.37
C GLU A 97 6.35 -9.50 12.38
N LYS A 98 6.43 -9.07 13.65
CA LYS A 98 5.41 -9.40 14.68
C LYS A 98 4.03 -8.87 14.28
N VAL A 99 3.96 -7.64 13.77
CA VAL A 99 2.71 -7.01 13.32
C VAL A 99 2.14 -7.73 12.11
N LEU A 100 2.97 -8.05 11.11
CA LEU A 100 2.54 -8.81 9.94
C LEU A 100 2.00 -10.19 10.32
N LYS A 101 2.72 -10.92 11.19
CA LYS A 101 2.31 -12.23 11.70
C LYS A 101 0.96 -12.21 12.41
N HIS A 102 0.64 -11.14 13.14
CA HIS A 102 -0.68 -10.99 13.78
C HIS A 102 -1.83 -11.07 12.77
N TYR A 103 -1.65 -10.51 11.56
CA TYR A 103 -2.63 -10.54 10.47
C TYR A 103 -2.42 -11.69 9.48
N GLY A 104 -1.61 -12.69 9.81
CA GLY A 104 -1.29 -13.81 8.91
C GLY A 104 -0.49 -13.41 7.67
N CYS A 105 0.20 -12.27 7.70
CA CYS A 105 1.03 -11.77 6.61
C CYS A 105 2.52 -12.10 6.82
N THR A 106 3.27 -12.05 5.72
CA THR A 106 4.73 -11.99 5.70
C THR A 106 5.19 -10.73 4.97
N PHE A 107 6.50 -10.52 4.85
CA PHE A 107 7.04 -9.42 4.04
C PHE A 107 6.69 -9.52 2.54
N ASP A 108 6.31 -10.69 2.03
CA ASP A 108 5.86 -10.86 0.64
C ASP A 108 4.49 -10.21 0.37
N ASN A 109 3.74 -9.91 1.44
CA ASN A 109 2.48 -9.16 1.39
C ASN A 109 2.68 -7.65 1.37
N VAL A 110 3.87 -7.15 1.72
CA VAL A 110 4.13 -5.71 1.80
C VAL A 110 4.17 -5.12 0.39
N ILE A 111 3.30 -4.14 0.16
CA ILE A 111 3.18 -3.46 -1.14
C ILE A 111 3.82 -2.08 -1.13
N LEU A 112 3.90 -1.45 0.05
CA LEU A 112 4.46 -0.12 0.25
C LEU A 112 5.31 -0.09 1.53
N GLU A 113 6.49 0.52 1.46
CA GLU A 113 7.40 0.75 2.60
C GLU A 113 7.98 2.17 2.52
N ASN A 114 7.59 3.02 3.47
CA ASN A 114 8.21 4.33 3.64
C ASN A 114 9.30 4.25 4.71
N ILE A 115 10.47 4.82 4.42
CA ILE A 115 11.59 4.89 5.35
C ILE A 115 11.89 6.35 5.67
N TYR A 116 11.86 6.68 6.95
CA TYR A 116 12.29 7.97 7.47
C TYR A 116 13.60 7.77 8.23
N THR A 117 14.59 8.62 7.98
CA THR A 117 15.93 8.46 8.56
C THR A 117 16.53 9.80 8.95
N THR A 118 17.32 9.82 10.04
CA THR A 118 18.12 10.99 10.42
C THR A 118 19.47 11.04 9.70
N SER A 119 19.85 9.99 8.97
CA SER A 119 21.08 9.93 8.16
C SER A 119 20.89 9.11 6.90
N MET A 120 20.77 9.79 5.75
CA MET A 120 20.71 9.13 4.44
C MET A 120 21.98 8.35 4.12
N ALA A 121 23.14 8.78 4.64
CA ALA A 121 24.40 8.06 4.46
C ALA A 121 24.37 6.69 5.16
N GLU A 122 23.88 6.64 6.40
CA GLU A 122 23.71 5.38 7.11
C GLU A 122 22.63 4.50 6.47
N LEU A 123 21.54 5.08 5.98
CA LEU A 123 20.54 4.35 5.20
C LEU A 123 21.17 3.67 3.99
N GLN A 124 21.91 4.41 3.16
CA GLN A 124 22.56 3.87 1.95
C GLN A 124 23.55 2.75 2.28
N LYS A 125 24.33 2.91 3.36
CA LYS A 125 25.29 1.91 3.82
C LYS A 125 24.62 0.60 4.28
N ASN A 126 23.42 0.69 4.87
CA ASN A 126 22.72 -0.46 5.45
C ASN A 126 21.58 -1.01 4.57
N ALA A 127 21.17 -0.30 3.50
CA ALA A 127 20.01 -0.63 2.68
C ALA A 127 20.01 -2.05 2.10
N ALA A 128 21.18 -2.63 1.84
CA ALA A 128 21.30 -4.01 1.35
C ALA A 128 20.71 -5.05 2.32
N TYR A 129 20.56 -4.72 3.61
CA TYR A 129 19.89 -5.59 4.59
C TYR A 129 18.47 -5.99 4.13
N ARG A 130 17.77 -5.12 3.41
CA ARG A 130 16.43 -5.39 2.85
C ARG A 130 16.39 -6.61 1.93
N GLN A 131 17.49 -7.00 1.31
CA GLN A 131 17.56 -8.22 0.48
C GLN A 131 17.38 -9.50 1.30
N LYS A 132 17.64 -9.45 2.61
CA LYS A 132 17.38 -10.57 3.54
C LYS A 132 15.91 -10.65 3.95
N ILE A 133 15.18 -9.54 3.84
CA ILE A 133 13.78 -9.40 4.26
C ILE A 133 12.84 -9.67 3.09
N TYR A 134 13.08 -9.02 1.96
CA TYR A 134 12.29 -9.11 0.74
C TYR A 134 12.97 -10.05 -0.26
N THR A 135 12.61 -11.33 -0.22
CA THR A 135 13.26 -12.37 -1.04
C THR A 135 12.60 -12.59 -2.40
N HIS A 136 11.34 -12.20 -2.58
CA HIS A 136 10.63 -12.29 -3.87
C HIS A 136 10.59 -10.98 -4.64
N ARG A 137 10.15 -9.89 -3.99
CA ARG A 137 9.99 -8.57 -4.60
C ARG A 137 10.10 -7.48 -3.55
N PHE A 138 10.60 -6.32 -3.94
CA PHE A 138 10.58 -5.14 -3.09
C PHE A 138 9.24 -4.40 -3.20
N PRO A 139 8.74 -3.80 -2.10
CA PRO A 139 7.62 -2.88 -2.16
C PRO A 139 8.01 -1.56 -2.84
N THR A 140 7.00 -0.80 -3.30
CA THR A 140 7.21 0.61 -3.65
C THR A 140 7.40 1.44 -2.38
N GLY A 141 7.81 2.71 -2.48
CA GLY A 141 7.96 3.54 -1.29
C GLY A 141 8.75 4.82 -1.49
N SER A 142 8.85 5.59 -0.41
CA SER A 142 9.66 6.82 -0.33
C SER A 142 10.71 6.71 0.77
N TRP A 143 11.92 7.20 0.52
CA TRP A 143 12.98 7.32 1.53
C TRP A 143 13.27 8.78 1.79
N ILE A 144 13.06 9.23 3.02
CA ILE A 144 13.06 10.65 3.38
C ILE A 144 14.02 10.90 4.54
N GLY A 145 14.96 11.83 4.32
CA GLY A 145 15.80 12.36 5.38
C GLY A 145 15.01 13.37 6.22
N VAL A 146 15.01 13.19 7.54
CA VAL A 146 14.33 14.05 8.52
C VAL A 146 15.29 14.53 9.60
N LYS A 147 14.93 15.59 10.31
CA LYS A 147 15.75 16.14 11.40
C LYS A 147 15.76 15.23 12.63
N GLU A 148 14.61 14.67 12.98
CA GLU A 148 14.40 13.85 14.17
C GLU A 148 13.21 12.90 13.95
N LEU A 149 13.12 11.88 14.81
CA LEU A 149 12.07 10.85 14.82
C LEU A 149 11.36 10.84 16.18
N GLY A 150 10.44 9.89 16.41
CA GLY A 150 9.60 9.86 17.61
C GLY A 150 10.33 9.80 18.97
N LEU A 151 11.62 9.45 18.99
CA LEU A 151 12.47 9.49 20.19
C LEU A 151 13.85 10.07 19.88
N PRO A 152 14.53 10.70 20.87
CA PRO A 152 15.94 11.03 20.77
C PRO A 152 16.78 9.79 20.42
N ASP A 153 17.82 9.98 19.62
CA ASP A 153 18.74 8.93 19.14
C ASP A 153 18.11 7.84 18.26
N ALA A 154 16.80 7.89 17.96
CA ALA A 154 16.20 7.07 16.91
C ALA A 154 16.74 7.53 15.56
N MET A 155 17.20 6.58 14.75
CA MET A 155 17.88 6.86 13.49
C MET A 155 17.08 6.41 12.26
N ILE A 156 16.17 5.46 12.44
CA ILE A 156 15.32 4.93 11.38
C ILE A 156 13.91 4.64 11.91
N GLU A 157 12.92 5.01 11.11
CA GLU A 157 11.52 4.69 11.31
C GLU A 157 10.94 4.16 10.00
N ILE A 158 10.20 3.05 10.07
CA ILE A 158 9.63 2.40 8.87
C ILE A 158 8.12 2.27 9.04
N GLU A 159 7.38 2.69 8.02
CA GLU A 159 5.94 2.52 7.86
C GLU A 159 5.69 1.55 6.69
N ILE A 160 4.73 0.64 6.83
CA ILE A 160 4.38 -0.30 5.75
C ILE A 160 2.88 -0.42 5.53
N GLU A 161 2.51 -0.71 4.28
CA GLU A 161 1.19 -1.24 3.93
C GLU A 161 1.33 -2.63 3.33
N ALA A 162 0.50 -3.56 3.79
CA ALA A 162 0.46 -4.93 3.30
C ALA A 162 -0.91 -5.29 2.74
N LEU A 163 -0.92 -6.04 1.65
CA LEU A 163 -2.10 -6.60 1.02
C LEU A 163 -2.27 -8.07 1.45
N ILE A 164 -3.35 -8.36 2.16
CA ILE A 164 -3.76 -9.73 2.45
C ILE A 164 -4.30 -10.32 1.14
N SER A 165 -3.59 -11.32 0.62
CA SER A 165 -4.09 -12.17 -0.45
C SER A 165 -5.33 -12.90 0.04
N LYS A 166 -6.43 -12.89 -0.70
CA LYS A 166 -7.44 -13.94 -0.52
C LYS A 166 -6.75 -15.26 -0.88
N GLU A 167 -6.94 -16.29 -0.05
CA GLU A 167 -6.47 -17.64 -0.38
C GLU A 167 -6.84 -17.98 -1.83
N GLN A 168 -5.88 -18.57 -2.55
CA GLN A 168 -6.11 -19.11 -3.89
C GLN A 168 -7.06 -20.30 -3.82
#